data_AF-A0A934UPD6-F1
#
_entry.id   AF-A0A934UPD6-F1
#
_cell.length_a   1.000
_cell.length_b   1.000
_cell.length_c   1.000
_cell.angle_alpha   90.00
_cell.angle_beta   90.00
_cell.angle_gamma   90.00
#
_symmetry.space_group_name_H-M   'P 1'
#
loop_
_entity.id
_entity.type
_entity.pdbx_description
1 polymer ?
#
loop_
_entity_poly.entity_id
_entity_poly.type
_entity_poly.pdbx_seq_one_letter_code
_entity_poly.pdbx_strand_id
1 'polypeptide(L)'
;KTIIRPDSLPLPLIQPLPPLMPADTAATPLLAEADASKKRFTEMEQNNVLRRGVQLKQVDIKAKKKVYSSSPGGRQFADQVIEQDRIEGSYDLRSALEMNNPDIRFDKLGIPHNIGHRSLYDGFDVVVDGVLLDLGMLQQINPNEVQSIEILYNGTALGVKNNVIVINTKLRDPYHNYSKDVVAGMKAIKIQGYYQSREFYIPKYDAENKKADLRDVVYWNPDIIPDE
;
A
#
# COMPACT_ATOMS: atom_id res chain seq x y z
N LYS A 1 -13.31 46.32 -39.99
CA LYS A 1 -12.72 46.84 -38.72
C LYS A 1 -13.59 47.99 -38.26
N THR A 2 -14.49 47.76 -37.30
CA THR A 2 -15.32 48.81 -36.71
C THR A 2 -14.83 49.01 -35.29
N ILE A 3 -14.18 50.14 -35.05
CA ILE A 3 -13.66 50.51 -33.73
C ILE A 3 -14.80 51.21 -32.99
N ILE A 4 -15.40 50.53 -32.02
CA ILE A 4 -16.34 51.15 -31.08
C ILE A 4 -15.49 51.93 -30.08
N ARG A 5 -15.69 53.25 -30.00
CA ARG A 5 -15.02 54.10 -29.01
C ARG A 5 -15.83 54.04 -27.70
N PRO A 6 -15.18 53.84 -26.54
CA PRO A 6 -15.86 53.70 -25.26
C PRO A 6 -16.61 54.96 -24.79
N ASP A 7 -16.35 56.11 -25.41
CA ASP A 7 -16.91 57.41 -25.01
C ASP A 7 -18.33 57.69 -25.53
N SER A 8 -18.92 56.78 -26.33
CA SER A 8 -20.26 56.97 -26.92
C SER A 8 -21.37 56.14 -26.26
N LEU A 9 -21.11 55.52 -25.10
CA LEU A 9 -22.14 54.82 -24.35
C LEU A 9 -22.85 55.81 -23.41
N PRO A 10 -24.20 55.93 -23.44
CA PRO A 10 -24.89 56.79 -22.49
C PRO A 10 -24.60 56.31 -21.07
N LEU A 11 -24.30 57.26 -20.18
CA LEU A 11 -24.11 56.96 -18.76
C LEU A 11 -25.36 56.23 -18.24
N PRO A 12 -25.19 55.11 -17.50
CA PRO A 12 -26.33 54.43 -16.91
C PRO A 12 -27.06 55.41 -15.97
N LEU A 13 -28.39 55.50 -16.10
CA LEU A 13 -29.19 56.25 -15.13
C LEU A 13 -28.94 55.65 -13.74
N ILE A 14 -28.28 56.42 -12.88
CA ILE A 14 -28.08 56.04 -11.48
C ILE A 14 -29.45 56.12 -10.82
N GLN A 15 -30.08 54.96 -10.60
CA GLN A 15 -31.22 54.88 -9.69
C GLN A 15 -30.67 55.18 -8.28
N PRO A 16 -31.28 56.11 -7.51
CA PRO A 16 -30.86 56.32 -6.14
C PRO A 16 -31.00 55.01 -5.38
N LEU A 17 -29.99 54.70 -4.56
CA LEU A 17 -30.01 53.54 -3.68
C LEU A 17 -31.34 53.52 -2.91
N PRO A 18 -32.04 52.37 -2.86
CA PRO A 18 -33.23 52.26 -2.04
C PRO A 18 -32.87 52.66 -0.60
N PRO A 19 -33.73 53.42 0.10
CA PRO A 19 -33.45 53.84 1.47
C PRO A 19 -33.15 52.61 2.32
N LEU A 20 -32.08 52.67 3.12
CA LEU A 20 -31.75 51.64 4.08
C LEU A 20 -33.00 51.37 4.93
N MET A 21 -33.53 50.14 4.84
CA MET A 21 -34.67 49.75 5.67
C MET A 21 -34.30 49.95 7.15
N PRO A 22 -35.22 50.49 7.97
CA PRO A 22 -34.97 50.58 9.41
C PRO A 22 -34.69 49.18 9.95
N ALA A 23 -33.69 49.07 10.85
CA ALA A 23 -33.13 47.80 11.34
C ALA A 23 -34.19 46.81 11.88
N ASP A 24 -35.35 47.32 12.30
CA ASP A 24 -36.47 46.51 12.82
C ASP A 24 -37.27 45.76 11.74
N THR A 25 -37.16 46.14 10.46
CA THR A 25 -37.83 45.43 9.34
C THR A 25 -36.93 44.44 8.60
N ALA A 26 -35.62 44.43 8.87
CA ALA A 26 -34.68 43.44 8.33
C ALA A 26 -34.73 42.10 9.11
N ALA A 27 -35.28 42.12 10.32
CA ALA A 27 -35.42 40.92 11.16
C ALA A 27 -36.46 39.94 10.61
N THR A 28 -37.55 40.43 10.00
CA THR A 28 -38.64 39.59 9.46
C THR A 28 -38.24 38.71 8.26
N PRO A 29 -37.52 39.19 7.22
CA PRO A 29 -37.05 38.32 6.14
C PRO A 29 -35.96 37.34 6.60
N LEU A 30 -35.10 37.75 7.55
CA LEU A 30 -34.08 36.88 8.12
C LEU A 30 -34.68 35.74 8.96
N LEU A 31 -35.73 36.04 9.74
CA LEU A 31 -36.49 35.02 10.47
C LEU A 31 -37.18 34.05 9.51
N ALA A 32 -37.78 34.58 8.44
CA ALA A 32 -38.45 33.77 7.43
C ALA A 32 -37.47 32.83 6.70
N GLU A 33 -36.27 33.30 6.37
CA GLU A 33 -35.23 32.46 5.76
C GLU A 33 -34.65 31.45 6.77
N ALA A 34 -34.48 31.83 8.03
CA ALA A 34 -34.06 30.91 9.08
C ALA A 34 -35.07 29.76 9.27
N ASP A 35 -36.37 30.05 9.21
CA ASP A 35 -37.42 29.04 9.32
C ASP A 35 -37.57 28.21 8.04
N ALA A 36 -37.39 28.81 6.87
CA ALA A 36 -37.31 28.09 5.60
C ALA A 36 -36.11 27.13 5.57
N SER A 37 -34.96 27.56 6.09
CA SER A 37 -33.75 26.75 6.22
C SER A 37 -33.95 25.55 7.15
N LYS A 38 -34.57 25.75 8.32
CA LYS A 38 -34.95 24.64 9.22
C LYS A 38 -35.86 23.63 8.53
N LYS A 39 -36.88 24.09 7.80
CA LYS A 39 -37.82 23.22 7.08
C LYS A 39 -37.12 22.40 6.00
N ARG A 40 -36.22 23.01 5.24
CA ARG A 40 -35.38 22.33 4.24
C ARG A 40 -34.52 21.24 4.90
N PHE A 41 -33.91 21.55 6.04
CA PHE A 41 -33.06 20.60 6.76
C PHE A 41 -33.87 19.38 7.28
N THR A 42 -35.06 19.63 7.84
CA THR A 42 -35.96 18.55 8.28
C THR A 42 -36.46 17.70 7.13
N GLU A 43 -36.73 18.29 5.96
CA GLU A 43 -37.16 17.56 4.77
C GLU A 43 -36.02 16.68 4.22
N MET A 44 -34.78 17.17 4.25
CA MET A 44 -33.60 16.37 3.90
C MET A 44 -33.32 15.24 4.90
N GLU A 45 -33.64 15.44 6.19
CA GLU A 45 -33.54 14.39 7.22
C GLU A 45 -34.63 13.31 7.02
N GLN A 46 -35.89 13.71 6.81
CA GLN A 46 -37.02 12.80 6.54
C GLN A 46 -36.83 12.00 5.25
N ASN A 47 -36.34 12.65 4.19
CA ASN A 47 -36.03 12.00 2.92
C ASN A 47 -34.74 11.17 2.97
N ASN A 48 -34.13 11.02 4.16
CA ASN A 48 -32.96 10.19 4.40
C ASN A 48 -31.76 10.57 3.51
N VAL A 49 -31.73 11.83 3.03
CA VAL A 49 -30.68 12.37 2.15
C VAL A 49 -29.42 12.69 2.96
N LEU A 50 -29.58 13.09 4.23
CA LEU A 50 -28.47 13.43 5.13
C LEU A 50 -27.77 12.20 5.74
N ARG A 51 -28.45 11.04 5.83
CA ARG A 51 -27.97 9.86 6.58
C ARG A 51 -27.33 8.76 5.73
N ARG A 52 -27.15 8.95 4.42
CA ARG A 52 -26.52 7.95 3.52
C ARG A 52 -24.99 7.91 3.57
N GLY A 53 -24.39 8.33 4.68
CA GLY A 53 -22.98 8.02 4.96
C GLY A 53 -22.89 6.61 5.52
N VAL A 54 -22.77 5.58 4.67
CA VAL A 54 -22.45 4.23 5.14
C VAL A 54 -21.07 4.30 5.81
N GLN A 55 -21.03 4.29 7.14
CA GLN A 55 -19.79 4.14 7.88
C GLN A 55 -19.29 2.71 7.68
N LEU A 56 -18.36 2.53 6.74
CA LEU A 56 -17.73 1.25 6.49
C LEU A 56 -16.84 0.92 7.70
N LYS A 57 -17.11 -0.21 8.36
CA LYS A 57 -16.22 -0.73 9.40
C LYS A 57 -14.87 -1.06 8.77
N GLN A 58 -13.79 -0.65 9.44
CA GLN A 58 -12.43 -0.99 9.02
C GLN A 58 -12.29 -2.52 8.97
N VAL A 59 -11.93 -3.04 7.80
CA VAL A 59 -11.60 -4.44 7.60
C VAL A 59 -10.08 -4.57 7.63
N ASP A 60 -9.53 -5.17 8.68
CA ASP A 60 -8.10 -5.46 8.77
C ASP A 60 -7.80 -6.70 7.91
N ILE A 61 -7.38 -6.46 6.66
CA ILE A 61 -6.91 -7.52 5.78
C ILE A 61 -5.48 -7.89 6.19
N LYS A 62 -5.36 -8.93 7.04
CA LYS A 62 -4.07 -9.55 7.35
C LYS A 62 -3.59 -10.39 6.16
N ALA A 63 -2.94 -9.75 5.20
CA ALA A 63 -2.30 -10.47 4.10
C ALA A 63 -1.11 -11.31 4.63
N LYS A 64 -1.07 -12.61 4.29
CA LYS A 64 0.10 -13.46 4.55
C LYS A 64 1.19 -13.15 3.52
N LYS A 65 2.38 -12.77 3.97
CA LYS A 65 3.55 -12.57 3.11
C LYS A 65 3.88 -13.90 2.41
N LYS A 66 3.94 -13.89 1.07
CA LYS A 66 4.48 -15.03 0.32
C LYS A 66 5.99 -15.07 0.56
N VAL A 67 6.50 -16.24 0.92
CA VAL A 67 7.92 -16.48 1.15
C VAL A 67 8.41 -17.37 0.02
N TYR A 68 9.53 -16.98 -0.59
CA TYR A 68 10.16 -17.79 -1.63
C TYR A 68 10.78 -19.05 -1.04
N SER A 69 10.70 -20.14 -1.81
CA SER A 69 11.28 -21.43 -1.48
C SER A 69 11.61 -22.15 -2.78
N SER A 70 12.87 -22.58 -2.90
CA SER A 70 13.35 -23.38 -4.02
C SER A 70 13.19 -24.89 -3.78
N SER A 71 12.66 -25.29 -2.62
CA SER A 71 12.37 -26.69 -2.33
C SER A 71 11.33 -27.23 -3.33
N PRO A 72 11.52 -28.41 -3.95
CA PRO A 72 10.61 -28.95 -4.96
C PRO A 72 9.16 -29.16 -4.49
N GLY A 73 8.90 -29.22 -3.17
CA GLY A 73 7.55 -29.22 -2.60
C GLY A 73 7.11 -27.87 -2.01
N GLY A 74 8.02 -26.91 -1.97
CA GLY A 74 7.89 -25.67 -1.22
C GLY A 74 8.09 -25.85 0.28
N ARG A 75 8.18 -24.72 0.97
CA ARG A 75 8.54 -24.57 2.39
C ARG A 75 7.72 -25.43 3.37
N GLN A 76 6.52 -25.87 2.99
CA GLN A 76 5.62 -26.65 3.85
C GLN A 76 6.06 -28.09 4.08
N PHE A 77 6.94 -28.62 3.23
CA PHE A 77 7.50 -29.98 3.39
C PHE A 77 8.84 -29.97 4.14
N ALA A 78 9.34 -28.80 4.52
CA ALA A 78 10.53 -28.70 5.34
C ALA A 78 10.20 -29.08 6.78
N ASP A 79 10.99 -29.99 7.35
CA ASP A 79 10.87 -30.38 8.76
C ASP A 79 11.29 -29.24 9.69
N GLN A 80 12.28 -28.46 9.24
CA GLN A 80 12.71 -27.25 9.93
C GLN A 80 13.01 -26.15 8.92
N VAL A 81 12.59 -24.93 9.26
CA VAL A 81 12.97 -23.74 8.51
C VAL A 81 13.64 -22.75 9.44
N ILE A 82 14.85 -22.33 9.06
CA ILE A 82 15.65 -21.33 9.74
C ILE A 82 15.51 -20.04 8.93
N GLU A 83 14.96 -19.02 9.58
CA GLU A 83 14.79 -17.69 8.97
C GLU A 83 16.08 -16.87 9.07
N GLN A 84 16.20 -15.87 8.20
CA GLN A 84 17.32 -14.93 8.15
C GLN A 84 17.70 -14.39 9.55
N ASP A 85 16.73 -13.98 10.37
CA ASP A 85 16.99 -13.38 11.68
C ASP A 85 17.87 -14.24 12.61
N ARG A 86 17.89 -15.56 12.40
CA ARG A 86 18.71 -16.50 13.17
C ARG A 86 20.08 -16.80 12.57
N ILE A 87 20.29 -16.37 11.32
CA ILE A 87 21.49 -16.57 10.53
C ILE A 87 22.29 -15.26 10.46
N GLU A 88 21.59 -14.13 10.52
CA GLU A 88 22.16 -12.79 10.49
C GLU A 88 23.18 -12.59 11.62
N GLY A 89 24.36 -12.06 11.27
CA GLY A 89 25.47 -11.86 12.20
C GLY A 89 26.34 -13.09 12.48
N SER A 90 26.02 -14.26 11.93
CA SER A 90 26.94 -15.40 11.94
C SER A 90 28.12 -15.16 11.00
N TYR A 91 29.28 -15.73 11.36
CA TYR A 91 30.51 -15.60 10.56
C TYR A 91 30.49 -16.49 9.31
N ASP A 92 30.01 -17.72 9.44
CA ASP A 92 29.93 -18.73 8.37
C ASP A 92 28.60 -19.50 8.50
N LEU A 93 28.06 -19.95 7.37
CA LEU A 93 26.81 -20.71 7.31
C LEU A 93 26.91 -22.04 8.04
N ARG A 94 28.09 -22.68 8.06
CA ARG A 94 28.30 -23.93 8.80
C ARG A 94 28.01 -23.73 10.29
N SER A 95 28.63 -22.71 10.89
CA SER A 95 28.40 -22.35 12.29
C SER A 95 26.96 -21.92 12.55
N ALA A 96 26.35 -21.19 11.61
CA ALA A 96 24.95 -20.80 11.70
C ALA A 96 24.01 -22.02 11.73
N LEU A 97 24.27 -23.02 10.88
CA LEU A 97 23.49 -24.25 10.80
C LEU A 97 23.63 -25.09 12.06
N GLU A 98 24.86 -25.31 12.54
CA GLU A 98 25.09 -26.07 13.78
C GLU A 98 24.48 -25.40 15.02
N MET A 99 24.47 -24.07 15.07
CA MET A 99 23.88 -23.33 16.19
C MET A 99 22.34 -23.40 16.16
N ASN A 100 21.74 -23.47 14.98
CA ASN A 100 20.29 -23.44 14.80
C ASN A 100 19.64 -24.83 14.70
N ASN A 101 20.42 -25.86 14.35
CA ASN A 101 19.98 -27.24 14.30
C ASN A 101 20.98 -28.15 15.02
N PRO A 102 20.61 -28.75 16.17
CA PRO A 102 21.49 -29.62 16.95
C PRO A 102 21.80 -30.96 16.27
N ASP A 103 20.99 -31.37 15.27
CA ASP A 103 21.14 -32.64 14.58
C ASP A 103 22.17 -32.57 13.44
N ILE A 104 22.67 -31.38 13.08
CA ILE A 104 23.63 -31.18 11.99
C ILE A 104 25.03 -30.90 12.56
N ARG A 105 26.03 -31.62 12.06
CA ARG A 105 27.45 -31.36 12.33
C ARG A 105 28.26 -31.40 11.05
N PHE A 106 29.22 -30.48 10.91
CA PHE A 106 30.17 -30.50 9.81
C PHE A 106 31.45 -31.22 10.23
N ASP A 107 31.95 -32.10 9.38
CA ASP A 107 33.27 -32.70 9.57
C ASP A 107 34.41 -31.70 9.25
N LYS A 108 35.66 -32.14 9.38
CA LYS A 108 36.84 -31.30 9.07
C LYS A 108 36.94 -30.91 7.59
N LEU A 109 36.30 -31.68 6.70
CA LEU A 109 36.25 -31.43 5.25
C LEU A 109 35.06 -30.52 4.89
N GLY A 110 34.15 -30.27 5.84
CA GLY A 110 32.98 -29.44 5.63
C GLY A 110 31.75 -30.17 5.10
N ILE A 111 31.72 -31.49 5.25
CA ILE A 111 30.62 -32.36 4.88
C ILE A 111 29.61 -32.36 6.05
N PRO A 112 28.32 -32.05 5.81
CA PRO A 112 27.28 -32.11 6.82
C PRO A 112 26.86 -33.57 7.10
N HIS A 113 26.87 -33.93 8.37
CA HIS A 113 26.42 -35.21 8.92
C HIS A 113 25.24 -35.01 9.87
N ASN A 114 24.32 -35.97 9.85
CA ASN A 114 23.18 -36.06 10.74
C ASN A 114 23.56 -36.87 11.98
N ILE A 115 23.75 -36.18 13.09
CA ILE A 115 23.99 -36.79 14.40
C ILE A 115 22.69 -37.07 15.17
N GLY A 116 21.54 -36.66 14.62
CA GLY A 116 20.22 -36.85 15.21
C GLY A 116 19.52 -38.14 14.78
N HIS A 117 18.52 -38.55 15.56
CA HIS A 117 17.73 -39.76 15.30
C HIS A 117 16.56 -39.55 14.33
N ARG A 118 16.47 -38.39 13.67
CA ARG A 118 15.35 -38.03 12.79
C ARG A 118 15.43 -38.64 11.39
N SER A 119 16.59 -39.17 10.99
CA SER A 119 16.80 -39.75 9.67
C SER A 119 17.56 -41.06 9.73
N LEU A 120 17.29 -41.91 8.73
CA LEU A 120 18.02 -43.15 8.47
C LEU A 120 19.33 -42.90 7.70
N TYR A 121 19.49 -41.69 7.15
CA TYR A 121 20.66 -41.28 6.39
C TYR A 121 21.55 -40.37 7.23
N ASP A 122 22.86 -40.57 7.10
CA ASP A 122 23.88 -39.74 7.77
C ASP A 122 24.19 -38.46 6.99
N GLY A 123 24.36 -38.54 5.66
CA GLY A 123 24.73 -37.37 4.86
C GLY A 123 23.58 -36.41 4.57
N PHE A 124 23.93 -35.13 4.36
CA PHE A 124 23.05 -34.16 3.71
C PHE A 124 23.58 -33.74 2.34
N ASP A 125 22.67 -33.68 1.37
CA ASP A 125 22.89 -32.98 0.11
C ASP A 125 22.52 -31.50 0.27
N VAL A 126 23.34 -30.62 -0.28
CA VAL A 126 23.15 -29.17 -0.13
C VAL A 126 22.71 -28.59 -1.47
N VAL A 127 21.57 -27.92 -1.46
CA VAL A 127 20.96 -27.32 -2.64
C VAL A 127 20.85 -25.83 -2.40
N VAL A 128 21.38 -25.01 -3.30
CA VAL A 128 21.26 -23.56 -3.25
C VAL A 128 20.37 -23.11 -4.39
N ASP A 129 19.25 -22.48 -4.06
CA ASP A 129 18.27 -21.96 -5.01
C ASP A 129 17.86 -22.98 -6.11
N GLY A 130 17.69 -24.25 -5.72
CA GLY A 130 17.31 -25.35 -6.59
C GLY A 130 18.48 -26.03 -7.34
N VAL A 131 19.72 -25.63 -7.11
CA VAL A 131 20.91 -26.23 -7.73
C VAL A 131 21.74 -26.98 -6.69
N LEU A 132 22.11 -28.23 -6.99
CA LEU A 132 22.99 -29.01 -6.11
C LEU A 132 24.37 -28.36 -6.04
N LEU A 133 24.83 -28.04 -4.84
CA LEU A 133 26.11 -27.40 -4.58
C LEU A 133 27.13 -28.44 -4.11
N ASP A 134 28.39 -28.26 -4.49
CA ASP A 134 29.49 -28.98 -3.86
C ASP A 134 29.72 -28.49 -2.41
N LEU A 135 29.94 -29.43 -1.50
CA LEU A 135 29.97 -29.20 -0.04
C LEU A 135 31.13 -28.28 0.39
N GLY A 136 32.20 -28.22 -0.40
CA GLY A 136 33.31 -27.29 -0.19
C GLY A 136 32.95 -25.82 -0.40
N MET A 137 31.88 -25.52 -1.15
CA MET A 137 31.49 -24.16 -1.51
C MET A 137 30.56 -23.49 -0.49
N LEU A 138 30.04 -24.24 0.49
CA LEU A 138 29.17 -23.72 1.55
C LEU A 138 29.76 -22.51 2.29
N GLN A 139 31.09 -22.50 2.51
CA GLN A 139 31.78 -21.42 3.22
C GLN A 139 31.92 -20.13 2.41
N GLN A 140 31.70 -20.20 1.10
CA GLN A 140 31.79 -19.04 0.22
C GLN A 140 30.49 -18.23 0.19
N ILE A 141 29.40 -18.81 0.70
CA ILE A 141 28.11 -18.14 0.73
C ILE A 141 28.02 -17.28 1.99
N ASN A 142 27.81 -15.99 1.79
CA ASN A 142 27.67 -15.04 2.89
C ASN A 142 26.34 -15.30 3.63
N PRO A 143 26.34 -15.51 4.97
CA PRO A 143 25.12 -15.69 5.75
C PRO A 143 24.11 -14.54 5.59
N ASN A 144 24.59 -13.32 5.33
CA ASN A 144 23.73 -12.15 5.15
C ASN A 144 22.99 -12.13 3.80
N GLU A 145 23.40 -12.94 2.83
CA GLU A 145 22.74 -13.06 1.53
C GLU A 145 21.69 -14.17 1.51
N VAL A 146 21.63 -14.97 2.57
CA VAL A 146 20.64 -16.04 2.74
C VAL A 146 19.34 -15.46 3.28
N GLN A 147 18.24 -15.87 2.67
CA GLN A 147 16.89 -15.54 3.11
C GLN A 147 16.38 -16.57 4.12
N SER A 148 16.49 -17.85 3.77
CA SER A 148 16.02 -18.95 4.62
C SER A 148 16.79 -20.23 4.30
N ILE A 149 16.89 -21.09 5.30
CA ILE A 149 17.44 -22.44 5.15
C ILE A 149 16.35 -23.43 5.55
N GLU A 150 16.00 -24.32 4.63
CA GLU A 150 15.01 -25.36 4.81
C GLU A 150 15.73 -26.71 4.92
N ILE A 151 15.40 -27.46 5.95
CA ILE A 151 16.02 -28.75 6.25
C ILE A 151 14.96 -29.83 6.09
N LEU A 152 15.27 -30.83 5.29
CA LEU A 152 14.41 -31.95 4.99
C LEU A 152 15.12 -33.25 5.36
N TYR A 153 14.57 -33.97 6.31
CA TYR A 153 15.01 -35.32 6.65
C TYR A 153 14.25 -36.31 5.77
N ASN A 154 14.96 -37.35 5.30
CA ASN A 154 14.38 -38.37 4.44
C ASN A 154 13.64 -37.75 3.23
N GLY A 155 14.39 -37.13 2.32
CA GLY A 155 13.90 -36.40 1.14
C GLY A 155 13.09 -37.23 0.12
N THR A 156 12.62 -38.42 0.49
CA THR A 156 11.71 -39.30 -0.25
C THR A 156 10.49 -38.58 -0.81
N ALA A 157 9.95 -37.57 -0.12
CA ALA A 157 8.86 -36.75 -0.62
C ALA A 157 9.20 -35.97 -1.92
N LEU A 158 10.50 -35.82 -2.21
CA LEU A 158 11.06 -35.09 -3.34
C LEU A 158 11.86 -36.00 -4.30
N GLY A 159 11.79 -37.32 -4.13
CA GLY A 159 12.50 -38.31 -4.96
C GLY A 159 14.00 -38.46 -4.65
N VAL A 160 14.51 -37.82 -3.60
CA VAL A 160 15.92 -37.90 -3.17
C VAL A 160 16.03 -38.85 -1.98
N LYS A 161 16.95 -39.82 -2.05
CA LYS A 161 17.14 -40.84 -0.98
C LYS A 161 18.13 -40.39 0.09
N ASN A 162 18.19 -39.11 0.42
CA ASN A 162 19.11 -38.51 1.40
C ASN A 162 18.38 -37.40 2.19
N ASN A 163 19.06 -36.87 3.20
CA ASN A 163 18.65 -35.61 3.81
C ASN A 163 19.07 -34.45 2.89
N VAL A 164 18.29 -33.37 2.86
CA VAL A 164 18.56 -32.23 1.99
C VAL A 164 18.51 -30.93 2.78
N ILE A 165 19.53 -30.10 2.60
CA ILE A 165 19.57 -28.72 3.08
C ILE A 165 19.35 -27.82 1.87
N VAL A 166 18.24 -27.11 1.85
CA VAL A 166 17.90 -26.15 0.80
C VAL A 166 18.16 -24.74 1.32
N ILE A 167 19.07 -24.02 0.68
CA ILE A 167 19.43 -22.64 0.98
C ILE A 167 18.78 -21.75 -0.06
N ASN A 168 17.92 -20.84 0.39
CA ASN A 168 17.31 -19.83 -0.46
C ASN A 168 18.04 -18.50 -0.27
N THR A 169 18.53 -17.91 -1.36
CA THR A 169 19.20 -16.61 -1.32
C THR A 169 18.20 -15.47 -1.50
N LYS A 170 18.52 -14.31 -0.94
CA LYS A 170 17.72 -13.09 -1.09
C LYS A 170 17.64 -12.63 -2.54
N LEU A 171 18.67 -12.89 -3.35
CA LEU A 171 18.69 -12.51 -4.77
C LEU A 171 17.63 -13.25 -5.58
N ARG A 172 17.29 -14.49 -5.19
CA ARG A 172 16.33 -15.32 -5.91
C ARG A 172 14.89 -15.13 -5.44
N ASP A 173 14.63 -14.32 -4.40
CA ASP A 173 13.28 -14.06 -3.92
C ASP A 173 12.54 -13.04 -4.81
N PRO A 174 11.54 -13.45 -5.62
CA PRO A 174 10.77 -12.53 -6.45
C PRO A 174 9.84 -11.62 -5.62
N TYR A 175 9.65 -11.92 -4.33
CA TYR A 175 8.82 -11.14 -3.42
C TYR A 175 9.63 -10.19 -2.54
N HIS A 176 10.97 -10.26 -2.57
CA HIS A 176 11.81 -9.35 -1.79
C HIS A 176 11.79 -7.96 -2.41
N ASN A 177 11.53 -6.95 -1.59
CA ASN A 177 11.45 -5.58 -2.05
C ASN A 177 12.70 -4.82 -1.65
N TYR A 178 13.71 -4.83 -2.53
CA TYR A 178 14.99 -4.15 -2.33
C TYR A 178 14.85 -2.63 -2.10
N SER A 179 13.73 -2.00 -2.51
CA SER A 179 13.50 -0.56 -2.23
C SER A 179 13.29 -0.25 -0.74
N LYS A 180 13.06 -1.28 0.09
CA LYS A 180 12.91 -1.15 1.55
C LYS A 180 14.21 -1.43 2.30
N ASP A 181 15.23 -1.96 1.64
CA ASP A 181 16.50 -2.27 2.29
C ASP A 181 17.19 -0.95 2.65
N VAL A 182 17.38 -0.73 3.96
CA VAL A 182 18.00 0.48 4.47
C VAL A 182 19.50 0.37 4.24
N VAL A 183 20.00 1.06 3.23
CA VAL A 183 21.45 1.18 3.02
C VAL A 183 22.02 2.08 4.11
N ALA A 184 23.03 1.59 4.84
CA ALA A 184 23.70 2.37 5.87
C ALA A 184 24.21 3.70 5.29
N GLY A 185 23.83 4.82 5.91
CA GLY A 185 24.17 6.17 5.45
C GLY A 185 23.12 6.85 4.56
N MET A 186 22.03 6.17 4.17
CA MET A 186 20.93 6.76 3.41
C MET A 186 19.61 6.74 4.20
N LYS A 187 18.96 7.89 4.32
CA LYS A 187 17.63 8.01 4.93
C LYS A 187 16.56 8.07 3.84
N ALA A 188 15.88 6.96 3.59
CA ALA A 188 14.74 6.93 2.67
C ALA A 188 13.54 7.66 3.32
N ILE A 189 13.24 8.87 2.83
CA ILE A 189 12.05 9.62 3.25
C ILE A 189 10.91 9.26 2.30
N LYS A 190 9.91 8.53 2.80
CA LYS A 190 8.69 8.26 2.05
C LYS A 190 7.75 9.46 2.17
N ILE A 191 7.65 10.26 1.11
CA ILE A 191 6.68 11.35 1.05
C ILE A 191 5.28 10.72 0.86
N GLN A 192 4.37 10.96 1.80
CA GLN A 192 3.02 10.40 1.76
C GLN A 192 2.15 11.20 0.78
N GLY A 193 2.20 10.81 -0.51
CA GLY A 193 1.18 11.12 -1.52
C GLY A 193 1.02 12.60 -1.92
N TYR A 194 0.69 12.82 -3.20
CA TYR A 194 0.16 14.09 -3.68
C TYR A 194 -1.36 14.06 -3.49
N TYR A 195 -1.90 15.01 -2.72
CA TYR A 195 -3.35 15.18 -2.60
C TYR A 195 -3.85 15.97 -3.82
N GLN A 196 -4.49 15.30 -4.78
CA GLN A 196 -5.22 15.99 -5.84
C GLN A 196 -6.42 16.68 -5.20
N SER A 197 -6.53 18.00 -5.36
CA SER A 197 -7.65 18.79 -4.85
C SER A 197 -8.97 18.24 -5.39
N ARG A 198 -9.94 18.01 -4.51
CA ARG A 198 -11.30 17.64 -4.94
C ARG A 198 -11.93 18.84 -5.62
N GLU A 199 -12.38 18.66 -6.84
CA GLU A 199 -13.23 19.63 -7.51
C GLU A 199 -14.66 19.50 -6.99
N PHE A 200 -15.33 20.64 -6.77
CA PHE A 200 -16.73 20.64 -6.39
C PHE A 200 -17.59 20.12 -7.55
N TYR A 201 -18.60 19.30 -7.22
CA TYR A 201 -19.52 18.78 -8.22
C TYR A 201 -20.26 19.93 -8.93
N ILE A 202 -20.17 19.95 -10.26
CA ILE A 202 -20.87 20.91 -11.11
C ILE A 202 -22.20 20.27 -11.54
N PRO A 203 -23.35 20.86 -11.18
CA PRO A 203 -24.64 20.40 -11.68
C PRO A 203 -24.72 20.58 -13.20
N LYS A 204 -25.08 19.52 -13.92
CA LYS A 204 -25.32 19.57 -15.37
C LYS A 204 -26.68 20.22 -15.65
N TYR A 205 -26.69 21.41 -16.25
CA TYR A 205 -27.90 22.11 -16.69
C TYR A 205 -28.25 21.78 -18.15
N ASP A 206 -28.45 20.50 -18.47
CA ASP A 206 -28.74 20.07 -19.85
C ASP A 206 -30.23 19.76 -20.08
N ALA A 207 -31.08 20.20 -19.16
CA ALA A 207 -32.53 19.97 -19.24
C ALA A 207 -33.28 21.30 -19.24
N GLU A 208 -34.18 21.47 -20.20
CA GLU A 208 -35.16 22.57 -20.24
C GLU A 208 -36.10 22.49 -19.03
N ASN A 209 -35.64 22.99 -17.89
CA ASN A 209 -36.46 23.12 -16.70
C ASN A 209 -37.32 24.39 -16.83
N LYS A 210 -38.60 24.21 -17.12
CA LYS A 210 -39.63 25.28 -17.11
C LYS A 210 -39.96 25.82 -15.71
N LYS A 211 -39.24 25.39 -14.67
CA LYS A 211 -39.42 25.88 -13.29
C LYS A 211 -38.46 27.04 -13.05
N ALA A 212 -39.00 28.13 -12.48
CA ALA A 212 -38.20 29.28 -12.08
C ALA A 212 -37.09 28.87 -11.09
N ASP A 213 -35.87 29.32 -11.35
CA ASP A 213 -34.73 29.10 -10.47
C ASP A 213 -34.85 29.99 -9.23
N LEU A 214 -34.99 29.39 -8.05
CA LEU A 214 -35.19 30.06 -6.76
C LEU A 214 -33.89 30.17 -5.95
N ARG A 215 -32.73 30.08 -6.61
CA ARG A 215 -31.42 30.12 -5.96
C ARG A 215 -30.89 31.55 -5.92
N ASP A 216 -30.43 31.97 -4.74
CA ASP A 216 -29.92 33.32 -4.49
C ASP A 216 -28.40 33.45 -4.70
N VAL A 217 -27.72 32.36 -5.07
CA VAL A 217 -26.27 32.30 -5.22
C VAL A 217 -25.90 32.01 -6.67
N VAL A 218 -25.15 32.92 -7.28
CA VAL A 218 -24.60 32.77 -8.63
C VAL A 218 -23.28 32.02 -8.55
N TYR A 219 -23.12 30.98 -9.37
CA TYR A 219 -21.83 30.32 -9.57
C TYR A 219 -20.97 31.13 -10.53
N TRP A 220 -19.75 31.49 -10.11
CA TRP A 220 -18.77 32.23 -10.91
C TRP A 220 -17.46 31.45 -10.98
N ASN A 221 -17.02 31.09 -12.19
CA ASN A 221 -15.74 30.43 -12.45
C ASN A 221 -14.94 31.24 -13.50
N PRO A 222 -13.96 32.06 -13.08
CA PRO A 222 -13.27 33.01 -13.96
C PRO A 222 -12.14 32.40 -14.79
N ASP A 223 -11.97 31.08 -14.85
CA ASP A 223 -10.99 30.45 -15.74
C ASP A 223 -11.45 30.55 -17.20
N ILE A 224 -11.21 31.72 -17.77
CA ILE A 224 -11.32 31.98 -19.20
C ILE A 224 -9.98 31.58 -19.79
N ILE A 225 -9.92 30.44 -20.47
CA ILE A 225 -8.80 30.12 -21.36
C ILE A 225 -9.07 30.90 -22.65
N PRO A 226 -8.28 31.95 -22.96
CA PRO A 226 -8.47 32.66 -24.21
C PRO A 226 -8.09 31.74 -25.38
N ASP A 227 -8.99 31.62 -26.35
CA ASP A 227 -8.67 31.03 -27.65
C ASP A 227 -7.66 31.95 -28.38
N GLU A 228 -6.63 31.37 -29.00
CA GLU A 228 -5.72 32.10 -29.90
C GLU A 228 -6.45 32.73 -31.10
#